data_AF-A0A0J7KDY7-F1
#
_entry.id   AF-A0A0J7KDY7-F1
#
_cell.length_a   1.000
_cell.length_b   1.000
_cell.length_c   1.000
_cell.angle_alpha   90.00
_cell.angle_beta   90.00
_cell.angle_gamma   90.00
#
_symmetry.space_group_name_H-M   'P 1'
#
loop_
_entity.id
_entity.type
_entity.pdbx_description
1 polymer ?
#
loop_
_entity_poly.entity_id
_entity_poly.type
_entity_poly.pdbx_seq_one_letter_code
_entity_poly.pdbx_strand_id
1 'polypeptide(L)'
;MLLSGGDAAWTAGDTEKIRLSREEDLYKQEMIRLEKDLTELESTVEELRGNVINRKTRVNMSDVENMALILSKSSKTVADLKVRFPSLQEGMKGLLSSEMEKVVREEKFLKEEPERLESALRRCKKLTGTLVTLKRYDFLLLKYY
;
A
#
# COMPACT_ATOMS: atom_id res chain seq x y z
N MET A 1 -31.34 15.20 -3.38
CA MET A 1 -30.81 13.89 -3.79
C MET A 1 -29.39 14.07 -4.31
N LEU A 2 -28.34 13.96 -3.48
CA LEU A 2 -26.94 13.94 -3.91
C LEU A 2 -26.04 13.35 -2.81
N LEU A 3 -26.22 12.08 -2.46
CA LEU A 3 -25.25 11.32 -1.65
C LEU A 3 -25.32 9.85 -2.08
N SER A 4 -24.55 9.46 -3.09
CA SER A 4 -24.35 8.04 -3.44
C SER A 4 -23.00 7.77 -4.15
N GLY A 5 -22.09 8.75 -4.18
CA GLY A 5 -20.78 8.59 -4.84
C GLY A 5 -19.67 8.08 -3.92
N GLY A 6 -19.89 8.04 -2.60
CA GLY A 6 -18.87 7.63 -1.62
C GLY A 6 -18.64 6.13 -1.62
N ASP A 7 -19.71 5.34 -1.43
CA ASP A 7 -19.60 3.92 -1.07
C ASP A 7 -19.00 3.02 -2.18
N ALA A 8 -19.17 3.39 -3.45
CA ALA A 8 -18.59 2.67 -4.58
C ALA A 8 -17.07 2.89 -4.72
N ALA A 9 -16.56 4.05 -4.30
CA ALA A 9 -15.13 4.37 -4.40
C ALA A 9 -14.30 3.69 -3.30
N TRP A 10 -14.87 3.54 -2.09
CA TRP A 10 -14.23 2.82 -0.98
C TRP A 10 -14.12 1.32 -1.27
N THR A 11 -15.20 0.71 -1.76
CA THR A 11 -15.24 -0.74 -2.08
C THR A 11 -14.30 -1.13 -3.23
N ALA A 12 -14.11 -0.26 -4.23
CA ALA A 12 -13.17 -0.49 -5.33
C ALA A 12 -11.70 -0.42 -4.87
N GLY A 13 -11.35 0.55 -4.01
CA GLY A 13 -10.00 0.69 -3.46
C GLY A 13 -9.60 -0.49 -2.56
N ASP A 14 -10.53 -0.99 -1.75
CA ASP A 14 -10.29 -2.16 -0.89
C ASP A 14 -10.09 -3.44 -1.70
N THR A 15 -10.85 -3.60 -2.80
CA THR A 15 -10.72 -4.77 -3.69
C THR A 15 -9.35 -4.79 -4.36
N GLU A 16 -8.88 -3.65 -4.87
CA GLU A 16 -7.56 -3.55 -5.50
C GLU A 16 -6.43 -3.75 -4.50
N LYS A 17 -6.57 -3.24 -3.28
CA LYS A 17 -5.63 -3.49 -2.17
C LYS A 17 -5.49 -4.97 -1.84
N ILE A 18 -6.62 -5.69 -1.74
CA ILE A 18 -6.63 -7.13 -1.46
C ILE A 18 -5.96 -7.89 -2.60
N ARG A 19 -6.24 -7.51 -3.85
CA ARG A 19 -5.64 -8.14 -5.04
C ARG A 19 -4.11 -7.99 -5.04
N LEU A 20 -3.61 -6.76 -4.88
CA LEU A 20 -2.17 -6.47 -4.85
C LEU A 20 -1.47 -7.14 -3.68
N SER A 21 -2.07 -7.15 -2.48
CA SER A 21 -1.51 -7.86 -1.33
C SER A 21 -1.36 -9.35 -1.60
N ARG A 22 -2.34 -9.97 -2.24
CA ARG A 22 -2.27 -11.39 -2.61
C ARG A 22 -1.18 -11.66 -3.65
N GLU A 23 -1.04 -10.80 -4.64
CA GLU A 23 0.02 -10.91 -5.65
C GLU A 23 1.41 -10.73 -5.03
N GLU A 24 1.55 -9.81 -4.07
CA GLU A 24 2.76 -9.62 -3.30
C GLU A 24 3.13 -10.87 -2.49
N ASP A 25 2.17 -11.46 -1.78
CA ASP A 25 2.39 -12.67 -0.98
C ASP A 25 2.82 -13.86 -1.85
N LEU A 26 2.16 -14.05 -3.00
CA LEU A 26 2.53 -15.09 -3.96
C LEU A 26 3.95 -14.88 -4.51
N TYR A 27 4.28 -13.64 -4.89
CA TYR A 27 5.61 -13.30 -5.37
C TYR A 27 6.68 -13.58 -4.31
N LYS A 28 6.45 -13.19 -3.05
CA LYS A 28 7.35 -13.46 -1.92
C LYS A 28 7.53 -14.95 -1.68
N GLN A 29 6.43 -15.71 -1.68
CA GLN A 29 6.47 -17.16 -1.48
C GLN A 29 7.28 -17.86 -2.58
N GLU A 30 7.08 -17.46 -3.84
CA GLU A 30 7.84 -18.01 -4.97
C GLU A 30 9.33 -17.64 -4.88
N MET A 31 9.67 -16.43 -4.46
CA MET A 31 11.07 -16.03 -4.20
C MET A 31 11.72 -16.86 -3.10
N ILE A 32 11.05 -17.02 -1.95
CA ILE A 32 11.57 -17.82 -0.83
C ILE A 32 11.83 -19.27 -1.27
N ARG A 33 10.89 -19.84 -2.04
CA ARG A 33 11.03 -21.21 -2.55
C ARG A 33 12.19 -21.31 -3.53
N LEU A 34 12.32 -20.35 -4.44
CA LEU A 34 13.42 -20.28 -5.40
C LEU A 34 14.78 -20.20 -4.70
N GLU A 35 14.94 -19.32 -3.71
CA GLU A 35 16.18 -19.17 -2.93
C GLU A 35 16.53 -20.46 -2.21
N LYS A 36 15.53 -21.14 -1.63
CA LYS A 36 15.70 -22.45 -1.00
C LYS A 36 16.17 -23.50 -2.01
N ASP A 37 15.48 -23.63 -3.14
CA ASP A 37 15.81 -24.62 -4.18
C ASP A 37 17.23 -24.39 -4.74
N LEU A 38 17.64 -23.13 -4.90
CA LEU A 38 19.00 -22.77 -5.31
C LEU A 38 20.04 -23.11 -4.23
N THR A 39 19.78 -22.78 -2.96
CA THR A 39 20.69 -23.08 -1.86
C THR A 39 20.93 -24.59 -1.71
N GLU A 40 19.86 -25.39 -1.79
CA GLU A 40 19.94 -26.86 -1.74
C GLU A 40 20.69 -27.42 -2.95
N LEU A 41 20.45 -26.87 -4.15
CA LEU A 41 21.15 -27.26 -5.36
C LEU A 41 22.65 -26.93 -5.28
N GLU A 42 23.02 -25.73 -4.82
CA GLU A 42 24.41 -25.31 -4.63
C GLU A 42 25.16 -26.25 -3.68
N SER A 43 24.53 -26.60 -2.55
CA SER A 43 25.08 -27.57 -1.59
C SER A 43 25.31 -28.94 -2.24
N THR A 44 24.32 -29.43 -2.99
CA THR A 44 24.38 -30.75 -3.66
C THR A 44 25.47 -30.78 -4.74
N VAL A 45 25.58 -29.70 -5.52
CA VAL A 45 26.60 -29.56 -6.57
C VAL A 45 28.00 -29.51 -5.95
N GLU A 46 28.17 -28.77 -4.85
CA GLU A 46 29.44 -28.68 -4.14
C GLU A 46 29.87 -30.02 -3.54
N GLU A 47 28.94 -30.76 -2.95
CA GLU A 47 29.20 -32.10 -2.42
C GLU A 47 29.64 -33.07 -3.54
N LEU A 48 28.92 -33.11 -4.66
CA LEU A 48 29.29 -33.93 -5.80
C LEU A 48 30.69 -33.55 -6.32
N ARG A 49 30.96 -32.25 -6.46
CA ARG A 49 32.28 -31.74 -6.88
C ARG A 49 33.38 -32.19 -5.92
N GLY A 50 33.16 -32.06 -4.62
CA GLY A 50 34.09 -32.50 -3.58
C GLY A 50 34.37 -34.01 -3.63
N ASN A 51 33.33 -34.83 -3.83
CA ASN A 51 33.48 -36.28 -3.96
C ASN A 51 34.30 -36.68 -5.21
N VAL A 52 34.09 -36.01 -6.35
CA VAL A 52 34.85 -36.26 -7.57
C VAL A 52 36.31 -35.88 -7.40
N ILE A 53 36.60 -34.68 -6.88
CA ILE A 53 37.96 -34.16 -6.77
C ILE A 53 38.75 -34.90 -5.67
N ASN A 54 38.17 -35.01 -4.48
CA ASN A 54 38.91 -35.48 -3.29
C ASN A 54 38.83 -36.99 -3.10
N ARG A 55 37.72 -37.62 -3.49
CA ARG A 55 37.50 -39.06 -3.31
C ARG A 55 37.62 -39.86 -4.61
N LYS A 56 37.92 -39.20 -5.74
CA LYS A 56 38.02 -39.79 -7.09
C LYS A 56 36.82 -40.66 -7.45
N THR A 57 35.65 -40.28 -6.94
CA THR A 57 34.41 -41.03 -7.16
C THR A 57 33.89 -40.77 -8.58
N ARG A 58 33.34 -41.81 -9.23
CA ARG A 58 32.75 -41.67 -10.56
C ARG A 58 31.42 -40.91 -10.46
N VAL A 59 31.22 -39.94 -11.35
CA VAL A 59 29.97 -39.17 -11.43
C VAL A 59 28.83 -40.05 -11.94
N ASN A 60 27.68 -39.95 -11.29
CA ASN A 60 26.42 -40.49 -11.80
C ASN A 60 25.75 -39.44 -12.70
N MET A 61 25.63 -39.74 -14.00
CA MET A 61 25.05 -38.80 -14.97
C MET A 61 23.57 -38.51 -14.71
N SER A 62 22.82 -39.45 -14.14
CA SER A 62 21.42 -39.22 -13.77
C SER A 62 21.28 -38.12 -12.72
N ASP A 63 22.21 -38.04 -11.77
CA ASP A 63 22.16 -37.02 -10.72
C ASP A 63 22.49 -35.63 -11.31
N VAL A 64 23.43 -35.57 -12.25
CA VAL A 64 23.78 -34.34 -12.98
C VAL A 64 22.61 -33.85 -13.82
N GLU A 65 21.93 -34.75 -14.54
CA GLU A 65 20.74 -34.42 -15.33
C GLU A 65 19.60 -33.90 -14.45
N ASN A 66 19.39 -34.52 -13.28
CA ASN A 66 18.42 -34.04 -12.29
C ASN A 66 18.76 -32.65 -11.76
N MET A 67 20.03 -32.40 -11.39
CA MET A 67 20.51 -31.08 -10.96
C MET A 67 20.35 -30.03 -12.07
N ALA A 68 20.66 -30.37 -13.31
CA ALA A 68 20.47 -29.48 -14.46
C ALA A 68 18.98 -29.16 -14.70
N LEU A 69 18.09 -30.13 -14.51
CA LEU A 69 16.65 -29.91 -14.59
C LEU A 69 16.14 -28.97 -13.50
N ILE A 70 16.59 -29.14 -12.25
CA ILE A 70 16.26 -28.23 -11.14
C ILE A 70 16.75 -26.81 -11.47
N LEU A 71 18.01 -26.67 -11.90
CA LEU A 71 18.57 -25.38 -12.29
C LEU A 71 17.78 -24.69 -13.41
N SER A 72 17.36 -25.46 -14.42
CA SER A 72 16.53 -24.96 -15.51
C SER A 72 15.17 -24.44 -15.03
N LYS A 73 14.51 -25.19 -14.13
CA LYS A 73 13.25 -24.76 -13.50
C LYS A 73 13.44 -23.49 -12.68
N SER A 74 14.47 -23.43 -11.83
CA SER A 74 14.80 -22.24 -11.03
C SER A 74 15.07 -21.03 -11.92
N SER A 75 15.82 -21.21 -13.01
CA SER A 75 16.11 -20.14 -13.98
C SER A 75 14.84 -19.61 -14.66
N LYS A 76 13.89 -20.50 -14.99
CA LYS A 76 12.60 -20.10 -15.53
C LYS A 76 11.78 -19.30 -14.50
N THR A 77 11.72 -19.77 -13.26
CA THR A 77 11.05 -19.05 -12.17
C THR A 77 11.63 -17.65 -11.96
N VAL A 78 12.96 -17.49 -12.02
CA VAL A 78 13.63 -16.18 -11.97
C VAL A 78 13.14 -15.28 -13.10
N ALA A 79 13.10 -15.78 -14.34
CA ALA A 79 12.65 -15.00 -15.49
C ALA A 79 11.19 -14.55 -15.33
N ASP A 80 10.31 -15.46 -14.93
CA ASP A 80 8.89 -15.17 -14.72
C ASP A 80 8.66 -14.15 -13.59
N LEU A 81 9.40 -14.26 -12.49
CA LEU A 81 9.36 -13.29 -11.40
C LEU A 81 9.87 -11.91 -11.85
N LYS A 82 10.98 -11.86 -12.59
CA LYS A 82 11.53 -10.60 -13.14
C LYS A 82 10.56 -9.89 -14.09
N VAL A 83 9.76 -10.64 -14.85
CA VAL A 83 8.74 -10.06 -15.73
C VAL A 83 7.54 -9.53 -14.94
N ARG A 84 7.13 -10.23 -13.87
CA ARG A 84 5.97 -9.81 -13.05
C ARG A 84 6.28 -8.66 -12.08
N PHE A 85 7.52 -8.57 -11.60
CA PHE A 85 7.88 -7.62 -10.55
C PHE A 85 7.61 -6.14 -10.89
N PRO A 86 7.93 -5.62 -12.09
CA PRO A 86 7.67 -4.21 -12.42
C PRO A 86 6.19 -3.82 -12.27
N SER A 87 5.28 -4.65 -12.77
CA SER A 87 3.83 -4.39 -12.68
C SER A 87 3.33 -4.44 -11.23
N LEU A 88 3.80 -5.41 -10.44
CA LEU A 88 3.48 -5.49 -9.02
C LEU A 88 4.00 -4.25 -8.26
N GLN A 89 5.25 -3.86 -8.53
CA GLN A 89 5.90 -2.70 -7.92
C GLN A 89 5.15 -1.40 -8.25
N GLU A 90 4.75 -1.21 -9.52
CA GLU A 90 3.98 -0.06 -9.96
C GLU A 90 2.61 0.01 -9.27
N GLY A 91 1.89 -1.12 -9.23
CA GLY A 91 0.60 -1.21 -8.55
C GLY A 91 0.69 -0.87 -7.06
N MET A 92 1.68 -1.44 -6.35
CA MET A 92 1.92 -1.14 -4.94
C MET A 92 2.26 0.34 -4.69
N LYS A 93 3.12 0.92 -5.54
CA LYS A 93 3.46 2.36 -5.44
C LYS A 93 2.24 3.24 -5.66
N GLY A 94 1.43 2.95 -6.69
CA GLY A 94 0.22 3.70 -6.98
C GLY A 94 -0.77 3.68 -5.82
N LEU A 95 -0.98 2.51 -5.22
CA LEU A 95 -1.84 2.37 -4.04
C LEU A 95 -1.32 3.19 -2.86
N LEU A 96 -0.03 3.08 -2.53
CA LEU A 96 0.58 3.85 -1.44
C LEU A 96 0.49 5.37 -1.69
N SER A 97 0.71 5.82 -2.92
CA SER A 97 0.58 7.23 -3.30
C SER A 97 -0.86 7.73 -3.12
N SER A 98 -1.86 6.99 -3.59
CA SER A 98 -3.28 7.34 -3.41
C SER A 98 -3.68 7.41 -1.93
N GLU A 99 -3.25 6.44 -1.13
CA GLU A 99 -3.52 6.45 0.32
C GLU A 99 -2.83 7.63 0.99
N MET A 100 -1.59 7.95 0.61
CA MET A 100 -0.88 9.13 1.11
C MET A 100 -1.61 10.44 0.75
N GLU A 101 -2.12 10.58 -0.47
CA GLU A 101 -2.89 11.76 -0.87
C GLU A 101 -4.16 11.95 -0.02
N LYS A 102 -4.85 10.85 0.33
CA LYS A 102 -5.99 10.89 1.27
C LYS A 102 -5.56 11.40 2.63
N VAL A 103 -4.48 10.83 3.19
CA VAL A 103 -3.93 11.25 4.49
C VAL A 103 -3.58 12.73 4.49
N VAL A 104 -2.88 13.21 3.46
CA VAL A 104 -2.48 14.63 3.35
C VAL A 104 -3.72 15.55 3.31
N ARG A 105 -4.78 15.16 2.60
CA ARG A 105 -6.03 15.93 2.54
C ARG A 105 -6.72 15.99 3.89
N GLU A 106 -6.81 14.87 4.58
CA GLU A 106 -7.44 14.77 5.90
C GLU A 106 -6.65 15.57 6.94
N GLU A 107 -5.33 15.46 6.95
CA GLU A 107 -4.48 16.28 7.82
C GLU A 107 -4.67 17.77 7.58
N LYS A 108 -4.78 18.19 6.31
CA LYS A 108 -5.02 19.58 5.96
C LYS A 108 -6.34 20.08 6.55
N PHE A 109 -7.40 19.30 6.40
CA PHE A 109 -8.70 19.62 7.00
C PHE A 109 -8.59 19.77 8.52
N LEU A 110 -7.97 18.81 9.21
CA LEU A 110 -7.80 18.84 10.67
C LEU A 110 -6.99 20.05 11.15
N LYS A 111 -6.01 20.50 10.37
CA LYS A 111 -5.21 21.70 10.66
C LYS A 111 -5.99 23.00 10.45
N GLU A 112 -6.82 23.08 9.39
CA GLU A 112 -7.51 24.32 9.01
C GLU A 112 -8.86 24.53 9.75
N GLU A 113 -9.56 23.45 10.11
CA GLU A 113 -10.92 23.54 10.63
C GLU A 113 -11.05 24.31 11.97
N PRO A 114 -10.13 24.19 12.95
CA PRO A 114 -10.21 24.95 14.19
C PRO A 114 -10.20 26.47 13.97
N GLU A 115 -9.33 26.97 13.10
CA GLU A 115 -9.24 28.41 12.77
C GLU A 115 -10.51 28.89 12.04
N ARG A 116 -11.07 28.07 11.15
CA ARG A 116 -12.33 28.36 10.47
C ARG A 116 -13.50 28.44 11.46
N LEU A 117 -13.57 27.49 12.41
CA LEU A 117 -14.58 27.47 13.47
C LEU A 117 -14.46 28.68 14.38
N GLU A 118 -13.25 29.03 14.80
CA GLU A 118 -13.01 30.19 15.66
C GLU A 118 -13.36 31.51 14.95
N SER A 119 -13.04 31.64 13.66
CA SER A 119 -13.48 32.76 12.83
C SER A 119 -15.01 32.84 12.71
N ALA A 120 -15.69 31.71 12.53
CA ALA A 120 -17.15 31.66 12.54
C ALA A 120 -17.73 32.08 13.90
N LEU A 121 -17.17 31.57 15.00
CA LEU A 121 -17.59 31.92 16.36
C LEU A 121 -17.45 33.41 16.65
N ARG A 122 -16.33 34.03 16.25
CA ARG A 122 -16.13 35.49 16.37
C ARG A 122 -17.20 36.28 15.62
N ARG A 123 -17.55 35.86 14.41
CA ARG A 123 -18.64 36.48 13.62
C ARG A 123 -19.99 36.32 14.30
N CYS A 124 -20.30 35.12 14.82
CA CYS A 124 -21.52 34.88 15.59
C CYS A 124 -21.61 35.82 16.80
N LYS A 125 -20.54 35.94 17.60
CA LYS A 125 -20.50 36.85 18.77
C LYS A 125 -20.77 38.30 18.37
N LYS A 126 -20.18 38.79 17.27
CA LYS A 126 -20.39 40.15 16.76
C LYS A 126 -21.84 40.38 16.32
N LEU A 127 -22.42 39.44 15.58
CA LEU A 127 -23.81 39.52 15.15
C LEU A 127 -24.76 39.50 16.35
N THR A 128 -24.52 38.61 17.32
CA THR A 128 -25.30 38.56 18.57
C THR A 128 -25.26 39.90 19.32
N GLY A 129 -24.08 40.51 19.48
CA GLY A 129 -23.97 41.84 20.12
C GLY A 129 -24.74 42.93 19.37
N THR A 130 -24.72 42.90 18.05
CA THR A 130 -25.48 43.83 17.20
C THR A 130 -26.99 43.64 17.40
N LEU A 131 -27.48 42.40 17.36
CA LEU A 131 -28.89 42.06 17.57
C LEU A 131 -29.40 42.46 18.96
N VAL A 132 -28.59 42.26 20.01
CA VAL A 132 -28.92 42.70 21.38
C VAL A 132 -29.07 44.22 21.45
N THR A 133 -28.18 44.95 20.79
CA THR A 133 -28.21 46.42 20.78
C THR A 133 -29.44 46.93 20.02
N LEU A 134 -29.75 46.36 18.86
CA LEU A 134 -30.95 46.69 18.07
C LEU A 134 -32.24 46.46 18.88
N LYS A 135 -32.37 45.33 19.58
CA LYS A 135 -33.51 45.07 20.48
C LYS A 135 -33.65 46.12 21.59
N ARG A 136 -32.54 46.65 22.10
CA ARG A 136 -32.58 47.68 23.14
C ARG A 136 -33.05 49.03 22.59
N TYR A 137 -32.66 49.40 21.37
CA TYR A 137 -33.15 50.62 20.71
C TYR A 137 -34.65 50.56 20.45
N ASP A 138 -35.16 49.42 19.99
CA ASP A 138 -36.59 49.19 19.78
C ASP A 138 -37.39 49.40 21.09
N PHE A 139 -36.92 48.80 22.19
CA PHE A 139 -37.56 48.97 23.51
C PHE A 139 -37.51 50.42 24.03
N LEU A 140 -36.46 51.17 23.72
CA LEU A 140 -36.39 52.59 24.09
C LEU A 140 -37.37 53.42 23.26
N LEU A 141 -37.44 53.21 21.94
CA LEU A 141 -38.38 53.93 21.08
C LEU A 141 -39.84 53.72 21.52
N LEU A 142 -40.22 52.50 21.89
CA LEU A 142 -41.56 52.20 22.43
C LEU A 142 -41.86 52.83 23.80
N LYS A 143 -40.86 53.30 24.55
CA LYS A 143 -41.06 54.02 25.82
C LYS A 143 -41.17 55.54 25.65
N TYR A 144 -40.70 56.07 24.53
CA TYR A 144 -40.67 57.50 24.23
C TYR A 144 -41.74 57.92 23.20
N TYR A 145 -42.55 56.98 22.72
CA TYR A 145 -43.78 57.18 21.95
C TYR A 145 -44.98 56.65 22.73
#